data_AF-A0A7C1JR89-F1
#
_entry.id   AF-A0A7C1JR89-F1
#
_cell.length_a   1.000
_cell.length_b   1.000
_cell.length_c   1.000
_cell.angle_alpha   90.00
_cell.angle_beta   90.00
_cell.angle_gamma   90.00
#
_symmetry.space_group_name_H-M   'P 1'
#
loop_
_entity.id
_entity.type
_entity.pdbx_description
1 polymer ?
#
loop_
_entity_poly.entity_id
_entity_poly.type
_entity_poly.pdbx_seq_one_letter_code
_entity_poly.pdbx_strand_id
1 'polypeptide(L)'
;MKYYFCTATAMLVACLSGYGLAGVGVAAEQADDSAGGQSARPAGAVTIENQTVRIVLGEDGRCKTLLEKAAGRQWLRPSPGHFFYLKKQGKLFAGTKLAGDGDKLAVRFADSGLSAVYRLTVRPRYFIVALEQIDGDGAGEVEEIGLGRLEPTIDENIGWWLSVRWNEQFACCALGLSDRVNTSNVGAIVYREFGMTGQQAAFAAVPTKDLLDVIEQLPRECNLPSPRIGGQWAKRSQDVHRGYLFVDMTEQNVDEAIRYAKLGHFGYIMTYDGTWASSLGSYPINLRNFPRGEDSLKATIDKCHAAGLKVGMHMLTSFVGKNDPLVRPKPDPRLLKDAEAVLAADIDAQVQEIPSATPLDQFPLSPAFYGDERQGLDILIDDEIIHYRQIDHQGRKFLRCVRGFAGTTAAPHKAGAKIHHLVERYGCYLVDLRTSLKDELAERVAGVFNRCGFDMIYFDGGECNAANGPYWYWVSQQQMAIYNRIRRDILVQGSGGTPWTWHIFARGCCDDFAAVAVKQYLDYHKIADSWMHYTRSFMPAELGWWGFFDDQPNHPATTPDEVEYYAIRMIALDSPVSLETTMAALKRHGRTDELLELLGR
;
A
#
# COMPACT_ATOMS: atom_id res chain seq x y z
N MET A 1 -1.47 -15.88 -25.99
CA MET A 1 -1.14 -16.26 -24.61
C MET A 1 -2.35 -15.85 -23.77
N LYS A 2 -3.28 -16.78 -23.51
CA LYS A 2 -4.47 -16.53 -22.69
C LYS A 2 -4.06 -16.78 -21.24
N TYR A 3 -3.87 -15.73 -20.46
CA TYR A 3 -3.73 -15.87 -19.01
C TYR A 3 -5.15 -15.96 -18.44
N TYR A 4 -5.54 -17.15 -18.00
CA TYR A 4 -6.75 -17.36 -17.21
C TYR A 4 -6.41 -16.98 -15.77
N PHE A 5 -6.98 -15.88 -15.29
CA PHE A 5 -7.02 -15.56 -13.87
C PHE A 5 -8.03 -16.49 -13.20
N CYS A 6 -7.58 -17.29 -12.23
CA CYS A 6 -8.43 -18.13 -11.41
C CYS A 6 -7.94 -18.06 -9.96
N THR A 7 -8.63 -17.22 -9.18
CA THR A 7 -8.98 -17.31 -7.75
C THR A 7 -7.97 -17.82 -6.71
N ALA A 8 -7.70 -16.92 -5.76
CA ALA A 8 -7.80 -17.04 -4.30
C ALA A 8 -6.88 -18.01 -3.55
N THR A 9 -6.01 -17.43 -2.71
CA THR A 9 -5.91 -17.62 -1.23
C THR A 9 -4.46 -17.35 -0.79
N ALA A 10 -4.02 -16.09 -0.74
CA ALA A 10 -2.76 -15.72 -0.07
C ALA A 10 -2.71 -14.22 0.19
N MET A 11 -3.54 -13.69 1.10
CA MET A 11 -3.43 -12.26 1.44
C MET A 11 -3.58 -11.87 2.91
N LEU A 12 -3.70 -12.80 3.87
CA LEU A 12 -3.92 -12.37 5.27
C LEU A 12 -3.13 -13.09 6.38
N VAL A 13 -2.16 -13.97 6.08
CA VAL A 13 -1.46 -14.73 7.14
C VAL A 13 -0.09 -14.16 7.55
N ALA A 14 0.47 -13.18 6.84
CA ALA A 14 1.84 -12.70 7.12
C ALA A 14 1.98 -11.62 8.21
N CYS A 15 0.90 -11.13 8.85
CA CYS A 15 0.98 -9.97 9.78
C CYS A 15 0.72 -10.27 11.26
N LEU A 16 0.73 -11.53 11.69
CA LEU A 16 0.55 -11.90 13.10
C LEU A 16 1.62 -12.91 13.57
N SER A 17 2.89 -12.53 13.58
CA SER A 17 3.84 -13.15 14.51
C SER A 17 4.99 -12.21 14.85
N GLY A 18 5.25 -12.05 16.14
CA GLY A 18 6.51 -11.48 16.62
C GLY A 18 6.42 -10.36 17.66
N TYR A 19 5.62 -10.48 18.73
CA TYR A 19 5.94 -9.80 20.00
C TYR A 19 5.44 -10.64 21.20
N GLY A 20 6.26 -11.60 21.62
CA GLY A 20 6.15 -12.23 22.93
C GLY A 20 7.03 -11.49 23.93
N LEU A 21 6.42 -10.82 24.91
CA LEU A 21 7.11 -10.20 26.03
C LEU A 21 7.51 -11.30 27.04
N ALA A 22 8.81 -11.60 27.14
CA ALA A 22 9.35 -12.38 28.24
C ALA A 22 9.60 -11.47 29.45
N GLY A 23 9.03 -11.85 30.60
CA GLY A 23 9.20 -11.14 31.87
C GLY A 23 10.65 -11.15 32.35
N VAL A 24 11.11 -10.01 32.86
CA VAL A 24 12.43 -9.88 33.48
C VAL A 24 12.23 -9.55 34.96
N GLY A 25 12.77 -10.42 35.81
CA GLY A 25 12.81 -10.24 37.26
C GLY A 25 13.73 -9.07 37.66
N VAL A 26 13.27 -8.28 38.62
CA VAL A 26 13.99 -7.12 39.15
C VAL A 26 14.90 -7.58 40.29
N ALA A 27 16.21 -7.37 40.15
CA ALA A 27 17.14 -7.33 41.28
C ALA A 27 17.38 -5.86 41.63
N ALA A 28 17.14 -5.53 42.91
CA ALA A 28 17.38 -4.20 43.46
C ALA A 28 18.85 -4.08 43.86
N GLU A 29 19.52 -3.02 43.44
CA GLU A 29 20.81 -2.63 43.99
C GLU A 29 20.80 -1.13 44.28
N GLN A 30 21.10 -0.78 45.53
CA GLN A 30 21.27 0.59 46.02
C GLN A 30 22.61 1.13 45.52
N ALA A 31 22.63 2.38 45.06
CA ALA A 31 23.87 3.12 44.89
C ALA A 31 23.69 4.57 45.36
N ASP A 32 24.77 5.01 45.99
CA ASP A 32 24.99 6.17 46.84
C ASP A 32 25.10 7.49 46.06
N ASP A 33 24.76 8.58 46.74
CA ASP A 33 24.75 9.95 46.24
C ASP A 33 26.16 10.57 46.28
N SER A 34 26.57 11.29 45.22
CA SER A 34 27.16 12.64 45.38
C SER A 34 27.66 13.29 44.08
N ALA A 35 27.56 14.63 44.11
CA ALA A 35 28.27 15.67 43.35
C ALA A 35 27.68 16.18 42.00
N GLY A 36 26.74 17.13 42.13
CA GLY A 36 27.02 18.56 41.87
C GLY A 36 27.19 19.06 40.43
N GLY A 37 26.11 19.63 39.85
CA GLY A 37 26.18 20.47 38.65
C GLY A 37 24.84 21.12 38.27
N GLN A 38 24.73 22.43 38.54
CA GLN A 38 23.77 23.46 38.06
C GLN A 38 22.27 23.09 37.92
N SER A 39 21.46 23.75 38.76
CA SER A 39 20.01 23.59 38.87
C SER A 39 19.24 24.06 37.62
N ALA A 40 18.78 23.11 36.82
CA ALA A 40 17.56 23.27 36.03
C ALA A 40 16.36 23.27 36.98
N ARG A 41 15.31 24.06 36.68
CA ARG A 41 14.02 23.99 37.38
C ARG A 41 13.55 22.53 37.46
N PRO A 42 12.94 22.07 38.56
CA PRO A 42 12.36 20.73 38.62
C PRO A 42 11.30 20.61 37.52
N ALA A 43 11.52 19.67 36.60
CA ALA A 43 10.68 19.44 35.44
C ALA A 43 9.40 18.73 35.91
N GLY A 44 8.28 19.45 35.98
CA GLY A 44 6.98 18.84 36.28
C GLY A 44 6.43 18.02 35.11
N ALA A 45 5.38 17.25 35.37
CA ALA A 45 4.62 16.52 34.35
C ALA A 45 4.25 17.41 33.14
N VAL A 46 4.37 16.87 31.93
CA VAL A 46 4.08 17.57 30.68
C VAL A 46 2.61 17.40 30.35
N THR A 47 1.88 18.51 30.21
CA THR A 47 0.44 18.49 29.88
C THR A 47 0.21 18.94 28.44
N ILE A 48 -0.44 18.08 27.66
CA ILE A 48 -0.93 18.37 26.31
C ILE A 48 -2.44 18.51 26.41
N GLU A 49 -2.96 19.72 26.29
CA GLU A 49 -4.39 19.99 26.47
C GLU A 49 -4.95 20.80 25.31
N ASN A 50 -6.03 20.32 24.72
CA ASN A 50 -6.79 21.02 23.68
C ASN A 50 -8.28 21.12 24.06
N GLN A 51 -9.17 21.31 23.08
CA GLN A 51 -10.60 21.44 23.35
C GLN A 51 -11.25 20.11 23.73
N THR A 52 -10.75 18.98 23.21
CA THR A 52 -11.37 17.65 23.38
C THR A 52 -10.75 16.85 24.51
N VAL A 53 -9.43 16.96 24.71
CA VAL A 53 -8.69 16.13 25.65
C VAL A 53 -7.68 16.88 26.50
N ARG A 54 -7.39 16.29 27.66
CA ARG A 54 -6.19 16.55 28.45
C ARG A 54 -5.37 15.27 28.52
N ILE A 55 -4.13 15.34 28.04
CA ILE A 55 -3.13 14.28 28.13
C ILE A 55 -2.03 14.73 29.08
N VAL A 56 -1.65 13.87 30.02
CA VAL A 56 -0.56 14.17 30.97
C VAL A 56 0.51 13.11 30.82
N LEU A 57 1.73 13.51 30.48
CA LEU A 57 2.91 12.65 30.50
C LEU A 57 3.65 12.88 31.82
N GLY A 58 3.87 11.81 32.57
CA GLY A 58 4.68 11.86 33.78
C GLY A 58 6.14 12.12 33.46
N GLU A 59 6.89 12.55 34.48
CA GLU A 59 8.35 12.72 34.37
C GLU A 59 9.05 11.40 33.98
N ASP A 60 8.45 10.27 34.37
CA ASP A 60 8.86 8.91 34.00
C ASP A 60 8.58 8.55 32.53
N GLY A 61 8.03 9.47 31.74
CA GLY A 61 7.74 9.31 30.32
C GLY A 61 6.56 8.41 29.97
N ARG A 62 5.78 8.02 30.99
CA ARG A 62 4.52 7.31 30.78
C ARG A 62 3.36 8.28 30.69
N CYS A 63 2.41 7.97 29.84
CA CYS A 63 1.12 8.65 29.90
C CYS A 63 0.44 8.32 31.24
N LYS A 64 -0.07 9.35 31.93
CA LYS A 64 -0.78 9.25 33.21
C LYS A 64 -2.27 9.55 33.05
N THR A 65 -2.63 10.26 31.99
CA THR A 65 -4.03 10.63 31.72
C THR A 65 -4.25 10.79 30.23
N LEU A 66 -5.37 10.27 29.73
CA LEU A 66 -6.01 10.57 28.45
C LEU A 66 -7.49 10.86 28.74
N LEU A 67 -7.75 12.08 29.22
CA LEU A 67 -9.07 12.51 29.69
C LEU A 67 -9.83 13.17 28.55
N GLU A 68 -11.01 12.65 28.23
CA GLU A 68 -12.01 13.37 27.43
C GLU A 68 -12.66 14.45 28.29
N LYS A 69 -12.50 15.72 27.89
CA LYS A 69 -12.90 16.87 28.70
C LYS A 69 -14.42 17.01 28.83
N ALA A 70 -15.16 16.78 27.74
CA ALA A 70 -16.60 16.96 27.71
C ALA A 70 -17.33 15.94 28.59
N ALA A 71 -16.92 14.66 28.53
CA ALA A 71 -17.53 13.59 29.30
C ALA A 71 -16.87 13.36 30.68
N GLY A 72 -15.70 13.95 30.94
CA GLY A 72 -14.89 13.65 32.12
C GLY A 72 -14.40 12.20 32.17
N ARG A 73 -14.31 11.52 31.01
CA ARG A 73 -14.01 10.09 30.92
C ARG A 73 -12.53 9.83 30.70
N GLN A 74 -11.97 8.91 31.46
CA GLN A 74 -10.60 8.41 31.28
C GLN A 74 -10.60 7.32 30.20
N TRP A 75 -9.73 7.49 29.21
CA TRP A 75 -9.54 6.52 28.14
C TRP A 75 -8.19 5.84 28.17
N LEU A 76 -7.26 6.24 29.04
CA LEU A 76 -5.94 5.62 29.14
C LEU A 76 -6.00 4.20 29.74
N ARG A 77 -5.24 3.26 29.15
CA ARG A 77 -5.06 1.91 29.70
C ARG A 77 -4.41 1.94 31.10
N PRO A 78 -4.74 1.02 32.03
CA PRO A 78 -4.21 1.07 33.41
C PRO A 78 -2.68 1.05 33.53
N SER A 79 -1.99 0.34 32.64
CA SER A 79 -0.53 0.19 32.64
C SER A 79 0.02 0.50 31.26
N PRO A 80 0.02 1.78 30.82
CA PRO A 80 0.51 2.12 29.50
C PRO A 80 2.04 2.01 29.46
N GLY A 81 2.57 1.76 28.27
CA GLY A 81 3.99 1.88 27.98
C GLY A 81 4.50 3.32 28.09
N HIS A 82 5.77 3.50 27.75
CA HIS A 82 6.36 4.83 27.63
C HIS A 82 5.89 5.47 26.31
N PHE A 83 5.63 6.76 26.35
CA PHE A 83 5.17 7.51 25.17
C PHE A 83 6.27 7.58 24.11
N PHE A 84 7.53 7.74 24.54
CA PHE A 84 8.71 7.79 23.68
C PHE A 84 9.60 6.57 23.90
N TYR A 85 10.25 6.12 22.85
CA TYR A 85 11.31 5.10 22.89
C TYR A 85 12.28 5.31 21.72
N LEU A 86 13.45 4.71 21.80
CA LEU A 86 14.36 4.56 20.66
C LEU A 86 14.95 3.15 20.63
N LYS A 87 15.48 2.76 19.48
CA LYS A 87 16.24 1.52 19.31
C LYS A 87 17.66 1.83 18.86
N LYS A 88 18.64 1.17 19.49
CA LYS A 88 20.06 1.25 19.15
C LYS A 88 20.68 -0.13 19.35
N GLN A 89 21.42 -0.62 18.37
CA GLN A 89 22.08 -1.93 18.40
C GLN A 89 21.10 -3.07 18.72
N GLY A 90 19.91 -3.04 18.13
CA GLY A 90 18.87 -4.03 18.41
C GLY A 90 18.12 -3.87 19.73
N LYS A 91 18.61 -3.07 20.70
CA LYS A 91 17.99 -2.87 22.02
C LYS A 91 17.06 -1.66 22.02
N LEU A 92 15.87 -1.82 22.62
CA LEU A 92 14.92 -0.75 22.87
C LEU A 92 15.21 -0.04 24.19
N PHE A 93 15.15 1.28 24.17
CA PHE A 93 15.34 2.15 25.32
C PHE A 93 14.13 3.07 25.48
N ALA A 94 13.50 3.01 26.65
CA ALA A 94 12.35 3.84 26.97
C ALA A 94 12.77 5.30 27.27
N GLY A 95 11.95 6.27 26.85
CA GLY A 95 12.06 7.64 27.32
C GLY A 95 11.60 7.74 28.77
N THR A 96 12.53 7.86 29.71
CA THR A 96 12.27 7.74 31.16
C THR A 96 12.45 9.04 31.93
N LYS A 97 12.93 10.11 31.29
CA LYS A 97 12.98 11.45 31.87
C LYS A 97 12.54 12.48 30.85
N LEU A 98 11.48 13.22 31.19
CA LEU A 98 10.91 14.28 30.36
C LEU A 98 11.18 15.64 31.01
N ALA A 99 11.61 16.61 30.21
CA ALA A 99 11.75 17.99 30.64
C ALA A 99 11.14 18.92 29.57
N GLY A 100 10.01 19.54 29.91
CA GLY A 100 9.33 20.49 29.04
C GLY A 100 9.86 21.92 29.22
N ASP A 101 10.00 22.62 28.11
CA ASP A 101 10.28 24.06 28.05
C ASP A 101 9.47 24.70 26.91
N GLY A 102 8.33 25.32 27.26
CA GLY A 102 7.41 25.88 26.27
C GLY A 102 6.84 24.81 25.32
N ASP A 103 7.08 24.97 24.02
CA ASP A 103 6.71 24.01 22.97
C ASP A 103 7.74 22.90 22.77
N LYS A 104 8.88 22.93 23.48
CA LYS A 104 9.93 21.92 23.40
C LYS A 104 9.84 20.91 24.52
N LEU A 105 10.19 19.68 24.19
CA LEU A 105 10.26 18.56 25.12
C LEU A 105 11.57 17.81 24.93
N ALA A 106 12.44 17.89 25.93
CA ALA A 106 13.62 17.04 26.01
C ALA A 106 13.26 15.69 26.63
N VAL A 107 13.70 14.61 26.00
CA VAL A 107 13.47 13.23 26.44
C VAL A 107 14.81 12.54 26.57
N ARG A 108 15.12 11.96 27.74
CA ARG A 108 16.28 11.08 27.92
C ARG A 108 15.84 9.63 27.93
N PHE A 109 16.60 8.78 27.24
CA PHE A 109 16.25 7.38 27.02
C PHE A 109 17.03 6.44 27.93
N ALA A 110 16.51 6.21 29.14
CA ALA A 110 17.07 5.27 30.12
C ALA A 110 18.61 5.33 30.22
N ASP A 111 19.26 4.17 30.21
CA ASP A 111 20.71 3.95 30.26
C ASP A 111 21.40 4.07 28.89
N SER A 112 20.71 4.52 27.83
CA SER A 112 21.30 4.58 26.47
C SER A 112 22.42 5.62 26.30
N GLY A 113 22.50 6.60 27.21
CA GLY A 113 23.34 7.78 27.05
C GLY A 113 22.82 8.82 26.05
N LEU A 114 21.63 8.59 25.46
CA LEU A 114 21.05 9.45 24.43
C LEU A 114 19.86 10.27 24.96
N SER A 115 19.64 11.41 24.32
CA SER A 115 18.44 12.23 24.46
C SER A 115 17.92 12.69 23.10
N ALA A 116 16.67 13.15 23.06
CA ALA A 116 16.08 13.77 21.88
C ALA A 116 15.27 14.99 22.29
N VAL A 117 15.21 15.98 21.40
CA VAL A 117 14.36 17.15 21.53
C VAL A 117 13.20 17.02 20.55
N TYR A 118 11.99 17.12 21.09
CA TYR A 118 10.75 17.14 20.32
C TYR A 118 10.10 18.51 20.43
N ARG A 119 9.38 18.92 19.38
CA ARG A 119 8.45 20.05 19.44
C ARG A 119 7.01 19.53 19.52
N LEU A 120 6.27 20.05 20.48
CA LEU A 120 4.85 19.80 20.69
C LEU A 120 4.04 21.01 20.21
N THR A 121 3.23 20.80 19.17
CA THR A 121 2.37 21.84 18.63
C THR A 121 0.91 21.47 18.86
N VAL A 122 0.27 22.13 19.82
CA VAL A 122 -1.14 21.88 20.17
C VAL A 122 -2.06 22.65 19.22
N ARG A 123 -3.10 21.98 18.73
CA ARG A 123 -4.18 22.52 17.90
C ARG A 123 -5.51 22.26 18.59
N PRO A 124 -6.62 22.91 18.17
CA PRO A 124 -7.91 22.78 18.86
C PRO A 124 -8.39 21.34 19.09
N ARG A 125 -8.17 20.42 18.14
CA ARG A 125 -8.68 19.03 18.20
C ARG A 125 -7.62 17.93 17.98
N TYR A 126 -6.35 18.31 17.85
CA TYR A 126 -5.22 17.38 17.72
C TYR A 126 -3.94 18.05 18.21
N PHE A 127 -2.83 17.33 18.23
CA PHE A 127 -1.51 17.90 18.45
C PHE A 127 -0.49 17.24 17.52
N ILE A 128 0.60 17.94 17.25
CA ILE A 128 1.70 17.43 16.42
C ILE A 128 2.92 17.24 17.30
N VAL A 129 3.63 16.13 17.09
CA VAL A 129 4.96 15.87 17.65
C VAL A 129 5.97 15.85 16.51
N ALA A 130 6.98 16.71 16.59
CA ALA A 130 8.07 16.78 15.62
C ALA A 130 9.40 16.42 16.29
N LEU A 131 10.21 15.57 15.68
CA LEU A 131 11.57 15.28 16.16
C LEU A 131 12.54 16.34 15.65
N GLU A 132 13.10 17.16 16.54
CA GLU A 132 14.03 18.25 16.16
C GLU A 132 15.49 17.82 16.19
N GLN A 133 15.86 16.99 17.17
CA GLN A 133 17.26 16.68 17.42
C GLN A 133 17.40 15.36 18.18
N ILE A 134 18.51 14.65 17.94
CA ILE A 134 18.97 13.51 18.72
C ILE A 134 20.39 13.85 19.20
N ASP A 135 20.62 13.72 20.49
CA ASP A 135 21.85 14.13 21.19
C ASP A 135 22.49 12.96 21.93
N GLY A 136 23.81 13.03 22.08
CA GLY A 136 24.64 12.08 22.83
C GLY A 136 25.53 11.20 21.96
N ASP A 137 26.47 10.53 22.61
CA ASP A 137 27.45 9.67 21.94
C ASP A 137 26.75 8.44 21.31
N GLY A 138 26.89 8.32 19.99
CA GLY A 138 26.21 7.31 19.19
C GLY A 138 24.80 7.70 18.73
N ALA A 139 24.46 8.99 18.67
CA ALA A 139 23.23 9.47 18.01
C ALA A 139 23.12 8.96 16.55
N GLY A 140 24.24 8.85 15.83
CA GLY A 140 24.31 8.24 14.49
C GLY A 140 24.00 6.75 14.43
N GLU A 141 23.92 6.08 15.59
CA GLU A 141 23.60 4.65 15.75
C GLU A 141 22.15 4.40 16.19
N VAL A 142 21.29 5.42 16.27
CA VAL A 142 19.84 5.24 16.53
C VAL A 142 19.13 4.69 15.31
N GLU A 143 18.61 3.47 15.40
CA GLU A 143 17.99 2.71 14.28
C GLU A 143 16.57 3.20 13.98
N GLU A 144 15.80 3.39 15.05
CA GLU A 144 14.44 3.93 15.03
C GLU A 144 14.18 4.74 16.30
N ILE A 145 13.26 5.69 16.23
CA ILE A 145 12.83 6.51 17.35
C ILE A 145 11.33 6.81 17.22
N GLY A 146 10.61 6.68 18.34
CA GLY A 146 9.18 6.97 18.40
C GLY A 146 8.92 8.47 18.43
N LEU A 147 7.91 8.92 17.67
CA LEU A 147 7.32 10.25 17.78
C LEU A 147 6.19 10.31 18.82
N GLY A 148 5.77 9.15 19.33
CA GLY A 148 4.75 9.06 20.36
C GLY A 148 3.90 7.80 20.22
N ARG A 149 3.25 7.41 21.32
CA ARG A 149 2.23 6.36 21.33
C ARG A 149 1.16 6.65 22.38
N LEU A 150 -0.10 6.59 21.95
CA LEU A 150 -1.25 6.60 22.86
C LEU A 150 -1.82 5.19 22.99
N GLU A 151 -2.15 4.79 24.21
CA GLU A 151 -2.67 3.46 24.52
C GLU A 151 -4.07 3.57 25.16
N PRO A 152 -5.12 3.81 24.35
CA PRO A 152 -6.47 3.86 24.89
C PRO A 152 -6.94 2.46 25.35
N THR A 153 -7.94 2.43 26.25
CA THR A 153 -8.68 1.24 26.71
C THR A 153 -9.65 0.70 25.66
N ILE A 154 -9.58 1.22 24.43
CA ILE A 154 -10.49 0.90 23.33
C ILE A 154 -9.89 -0.27 22.54
N ASP A 155 -10.59 -1.39 22.55
CA ASP A 155 -10.20 -2.65 21.93
C ASP A 155 -11.26 -3.15 20.91
N GLU A 156 -12.39 -2.45 20.78
CA GLU A 156 -13.54 -2.82 19.95
C GLU A 156 -13.23 -2.73 18.45
N ASN A 157 -12.64 -1.62 18.01
CA ASN A 157 -12.19 -1.44 16.63
C ASN A 157 -10.75 -0.96 16.58
N ILE A 158 -9.95 -1.65 15.76
CA ILE A 158 -8.57 -1.31 15.47
C ILE A 158 -8.45 -1.19 13.94
N GLY A 159 -8.28 0.04 13.46
CA GLY A 159 -8.05 0.33 12.05
C GLY A 159 -6.56 0.42 11.79
N TRP A 160 -5.98 -0.63 11.21
CA TRP A 160 -4.56 -0.67 10.88
C TRP A 160 -4.19 0.40 9.86
N TRP A 161 -5.00 0.54 8.80
CA TRP A 161 -4.68 1.43 7.69
C TRP A 161 -4.66 2.91 8.10
N LEU A 162 -5.55 3.34 8.99
CA LEU A 162 -5.53 4.71 9.53
C LEU A 162 -4.71 4.85 10.83
N SER A 163 -4.19 3.75 11.39
CA SER A 163 -3.58 3.72 12.73
C SER A 163 -4.50 4.33 13.80
N VAL A 164 -5.69 3.73 13.96
CA VAL A 164 -6.77 4.23 14.83
C VAL A 164 -7.30 3.14 15.77
N ARG A 165 -7.69 3.53 16.98
CA ARG A 165 -8.51 2.75 17.90
C ARG A 165 -9.77 3.51 18.23
N TRP A 166 -10.94 2.87 18.10
CA TRP A 166 -12.21 3.56 18.31
C TRP A 166 -13.35 2.65 18.72
N ASN A 167 -14.33 3.23 19.39
CA ASN A 167 -15.67 2.65 19.60
C ASN A 167 -16.71 3.71 19.23
N GLU A 168 -17.99 3.46 19.46
CA GLU A 168 -19.05 4.41 19.07
C GLU A 168 -18.89 5.82 19.69
N GLN A 169 -18.18 5.93 20.82
CA GLN A 169 -18.09 7.18 21.58
C GLN A 169 -16.81 7.95 21.30
N PHE A 170 -15.66 7.27 21.26
CA PHE A 170 -14.36 7.93 21.23
C PHE A 170 -13.37 7.24 20.29
N ALA A 171 -12.49 8.03 19.68
CA ALA A 171 -11.46 7.57 18.77
C ALA A 171 -10.11 8.22 19.09
N CYS A 172 -9.04 7.42 19.01
CA CYS A 172 -7.66 7.87 19.07
C CYS A 172 -6.93 7.44 17.81
N CYS A 173 -6.26 8.37 17.12
CA CYS A 173 -5.60 8.14 15.84
C CYS A 173 -4.22 8.80 15.83
N ALA A 174 -3.25 8.15 15.18
CA ALA A 174 -1.95 8.74 14.86
C ALA A 174 -1.76 8.76 13.34
N LEU A 175 -1.48 9.93 12.76
CA LEU A 175 -1.20 10.11 11.34
C LEU A 175 0.23 10.58 11.13
N GLY A 176 0.95 9.94 10.22
CA GLY A 176 2.24 10.44 9.74
C GLY A 176 2.04 11.69 8.90
N LEU A 177 2.94 12.67 9.01
CA LEU A 177 2.90 13.89 8.19
C LEU A 177 3.88 13.86 7.01
N SER A 178 4.48 12.70 6.76
CA SER A 178 5.31 12.41 5.58
C SER A 178 5.32 10.91 5.31
N ASP A 179 5.80 10.52 4.12
CA ASP A 179 6.01 9.13 3.72
C ASP A 179 7.10 8.41 4.51
N ARG A 180 7.81 9.12 5.40
CA ARG A 180 8.92 8.61 6.22
C ARG A 180 8.50 8.26 7.64
N VAL A 181 7.23 8.46 7.97
CA VAL A 181 6.66 8.19 9.29
C VAL A 181 5.79 6.94 9.20
N ASN A 182 6.23 5.88 9.87
CA ASN A 182 5.43 4.67 10.03
C ASN A 182 4.46 4.87 11.20
N THR A 183 3.17 4.73 10.96
CA THR A 183 2.17 4.75 12.03
C THR A 183 1.52 3.39 12.19
N SER A 184 1.39 2.95 13.44
CA SER A 184 0.68 1.72 13.75
C SER A 184 0.06 1.82 15.12
N ASN A 185 -1.21 1.42 15.22
CA ASN A 185 -1.90 1.25 16.48
C ASN A 185 -1.79 2.47 17.42
N VAL A 186 -2.07 3.67 16.86
CA VAL A 186 -1.99 4.97 17.56
C VAL A 186 -0.58 5.32 18.06
N GLY A 187 0.44 4.81 17.37
CA GLY A 187 1.84 5.18 17.53
C GLY A 187 2.44 5.65 16.22
N ALA A 188 3.55 6.38 16.31
CA ALA A 188 4.31 6.87 15.17
C ALA A 188 5.82 6.67 15.40
N ILE A 189 6.51 6.22 14.37
CA ILE A 189 7.92 5.79 14.42
C ILE A 189 8.63 6.28 13.17
N VAL A 190 9.88 6.69 13.32
CA VAL A 190 10.78 7.03 12.20
C VAL A 190 12.04 6.19 12.27
N TYR A 191 12.62 5.93 11.10
CA TYR A 191 13.76 5.02 10.94
C TYR A 191 14.94 5.77 10.32
N ARG A 192 16.17 5.40 10.71
CA ARG A 192 17.39 6.02 10.20
C ARG A 192 17.47 5.97 8.67
N GLU A 193 17.12 4.83 8.09
CA GLU A 193 17.18 4.56 6.65
C GLU A 193 16.45 5.63 5.81
N PHE A 194 15.36 6.20 6.33
CA PHE A 194 14.51 7.16 5.61
C PHE A 194 14.67 8.61 6.11
N GLY A 195 15.53 8.83 7.11
CA GLY A 195 15.77 10.13 7.74
C GLY A 195 14.76 10.43 8.86
N MET A 196 15.27 10.70 10.05
CA MET A 196 14.47 10.84 11.28
C MET A 196 14.21 12.30 11.66
N THR A 197 15.25 13.14 11.65
CA THR A 197 15.13 14.54 12.07
C THR A 197 14.19 15.34 11.15
N GLY A 198 13.35 16.18 11.75
CA GLY A 198 12.34 16.99 11.07
C GLY A 198 11.02 16.27 10.78
N GLN A 199 10.97 14.95 10.97
CA GLN A 199 9.74 14.17 10.74
C GLN A 199 8.71 14.40 11.86
N GLN A 200 7.43 14.28 11.50
CA GLN A 200 6.32 14.69 12.35
C GLN A 200 5.13 13.73 12.28
N ALA A 201 4.41 13.60 13.40
CA ALA A 201 3.14 12.88 13.46
C ALA A 201 2.08 13.71 14.17
N ALA A 202 0.85 13.65 13.66
CA ALA A 202 -0.32 14.22 14.31
C ALA A 202 -1.05 13.15 15.13
N PHE A 203 -1.52 13.52 16.31
CA PHE A 203 -2.33 12.68 17.18
C PHE A 203 -3.67 13.35 17.46
N ALA A 204 -4.75 12.63 17.17
CA ALA A 204 -6.11 13.06 17.45
C ALA A 204 -6.74 12.12 18.49
N ALA A 205 -7.40 12.69 19.48
CA ALA A 205 -8.20 11.98 20.46
C ALA A 205 -9.50 12.76 20.66
N VAL A 206 -10.59 12.28 20.06
CA VAL A 206 -11.84 13.03 19.86
C VAL A 206 -13.04 12.10 19.92
N PRO A 207 -14.27 12.64 20.13
CA PRO A 207 -15.48 11.86 19.88
C PRO A 207 -15.45 11.24 18.48
N THR A 208 -15.83 9.98 18.35
CA THR A 208 -15.69 9.18 17.11
C THR A 208 -16.28 9.88 15.88
N LYS A 209 -17.46 10.47 16.05
CA LYS A 209 -18.17 11.22 15.01
C LYS A 209 -17.37 12.40 14.43
N ASP A 210 -16.44 12.96 15.21
CA ASP A 210 -15.66 14.15 14.82
C ASP A 210 -14.32 13.78 14.16
N LEU A 211 -13.91 12.50 14.18
CA LEU A 211 -12.57 12.07 13.76
C LEU A 211 -12.27 12.43 12.30
N LEU A 212 -13.16 12.10 11.37
CA LEU A 212 -12.96 12.40 9.95
C LEU A 212 -12.92 13.90 9.67
N ASP A 213 -13.62 14.73 10.45
CA ASP A 213 -13.53 16.19 10.33
C ASP A 213 -12.17 16.71 10.78
N VAL A 214 -11.56 16.10 11.80
CA VAL A 214 -10.20 16.44 12.23
C VAL A 214 -9.19 16.02 11.16
N ILE A 215 -9.35 14.82 10.61
CA ILE A 215 -8.43 14.32 9.59
C ILE A 215 -8.53 15.13 8.29
N GLU A 216 -9.72 15.56 7.87
CA GLU A 216 -9.85 16.39 6.66
C GLU A 216 -9.18 17.77 6.80
N GLN A 217 -9.01 18.28 8.04
CA GLN A 217 -8.31 19.53 8.30
C GLN A 217 -6.79 19.41 8.12
N LEU A 218 -6.20 18.27 8.48
CA LEU A 218 -4.75 18.05 8.47
C LEU A 218 -4.09 18.31 7.10
N PRO A 219 -4.61 17.82 5.96
CA PRO A 219 -4.03 18.12 4.66
C PRO A 219 -3.86 19.60 4.35
N ARG A 220 -4.81 20.45 4.77
CA ARG A 220 -4.75 21.89 4.50
C ARG A 220 -3.66 22.57 5.32
N GLU A 221 -3.46 22.12 6.56
CA GLU A 221 -2.46 22.72 7.48
C GLU A 221 -1.05 22.14 7.31
N CYS A 222 -0.95 20.87 6.89
CA CYS A 222 0.30 20.11 6.85
C CYS A 222 0.74 19.70 5.44
N ASN A 223 0.06 20.19 4.40
CA ASN A 223 0.34 19.88 2.99
C ASN A 223 0.37 18.37 2.68
N LEU A 224 -0.58 17.62 3.25
CA LEU A 224 -0.70 16.17 3.02
C LEU A 224 -1.47 15.87 1.72
N PRO A 225 -1.28 14.69 1.12
CA PRO A 225 -2.11 14.24 0.02
C PRO A 225 -3.59 14.22 0.41
N SER A 226 -4.45 14.80 -0.44
CA SER A 226 -5.90 14.87 -0.22
C SER A 226 -6.59 14.98 -1.58
N PRO A 227 -6.82 13.85 -2.27
CA PRO A 227 -7.52 13.86 -3.55
C PRO A 227 -8.89 14.52 -3.38
N ARG A 228 -9.29 15.26 -4.39
CA ARG A 228 -10.58 15.94 -4.45
C ARG A 228 -11.34 15.46 -5.67
N ILE A 229 -12.66 15.43 -5.55
CA ILE A 229 -13.58 15.23 -6.68
C ILE A 229 -14.72 16.23 -6.56
N GLY A 230 -14.93 17.06 -7.57
CA GLY A 230 -15.89 18.15 -7.55
C GLY A 230 -15.63 19.16 -6.41
N GLY A 231 -14.36 19.38 -6.04
CA GLY A 231 -13.97 20.23 -4.91
C GLY A 231 -14.21 19.63 -3.51
N GLN A 232 -14.81 18.45 -3.41
CA GLN A 232 -15.01 17.73 -2.16
C GLN A 232 -13.85 16.77 -1.91
N TRP A 233 -13.50 16.51 -0.65
CA TRP A 233 -12.52 15.47 -0.34
C TRP A 233 -13.01 14.13 -0.88
N ALA A 234 -12.16 13.39 -1.60
CA ALA A 234 -12.59 12.24 -2.38
C ALA A 234 -13.35 11.20 -1.52
N LYS A 235 -12.92 10.95 -0.27
CA LYS A 235 -13.61 10.03 0.67
C LYS A 235 -15.02 10.46 1.08
N ARG A 236 -15.41 11.72 0.81
CA ARG A 236 -16.75 12.28 1.05
C ARG A 236 -17.52 12.54 -0.25
N SER A 237 -16.89 12.33 -1.41
CA SER A 237 -17.56 12.48 -2.70
C SER A 237 -18.61 11.38 -2.86
N GLN A 238 -19.75 11.71 -3.47
CA GLN A 238 -20.75 10.71 -3.87
C GLN A 238 -20.18 9.64 -4.82
N ASP A 239 -19.05 9.89 -5.48
CA ASP A 239 -18.40 8.90 -6.33
C ASP A 239 -17.92 7.65 -5.57
N VAL A 240 -17.60 7.76 -4.28
CA VAL A 240 -17.22 6.56 -3.48
C VAL A 240 -18.42 5.65 -3.21
N HIS A 241 -19.63 6.09 -3.52
CA HIS A 241 -20.85 5.27 -3.49
C HIS A 241 -21.30 4.84 -4.89
N ARG A 242 -20.47 5.04 -5.93
CA ARG A 242 -20.76 4.58 -7.30
C ARG A 242 -19.90 3.37 -7.66
N GLY A 243 -20.53 2.34 -8.19
CA GLY A 243 -19.84 1.19 -8.79
C GLY A 243 -19.31 1.51 -10.19
N TYR A 244 -18.50 0.60 -10.71
CA TYR A 244 -18.05 0.60 -12.09
C TYR A 244 -18.28 -0.72 -12.81
N LEU A 245 -18.41 -0.64 -14.13
CA LEU A 245 -18.32 -1.79 -15.02
C LEU A 245 -16.86 -1.96 -15.47
N PHE A 246 -16.18 -3.01 -15.00
CA PHE A 246 -14.80 -3.33 -15.36
C PHE A 246 -14.77 -4.33 -16.52
N VAL A 247 -14.37 -3.85 -17.71
CA VAL A 247 -14.45 -4.59 -18.98
C VAL A 247 -13.32 -4.25 -19.95
N ASP A 248 -13.12 -5.08 -20.97
CA ASP A 248 -12.22 -4.87 -22.10
C ASP A 248 -12.78 -3.83 -23.11
N MET A 249 -12.88 -2.57 -22.68
CA MET A 249 -13.37 -1.45 -23.49
C MET A 249 -12.34 -0.99 -24.55
N THR A 250 -12.78 -0.89 -25.81
CA THR A 250 -11.97 -0.52 -26.99
C THR A 250 -12.70 0.52 -27.85
N GLU A 251 -12.00 1.13 -28.82
CA GLU A 251 -12.63 2.08 -29.77
C GLU A 251 -13.82 1.44 -30.53
N GLN A 252 -13.77 0.12 -30.77
CA GLN A 252 -14.80 -0.59 -31.54
C GLN A 252 -16.06 -0.96 -30.73
N ASN A 253 -15.93 -1.13 -29.41
CA ASN A 253 -17.01 -1.66 -28.57
C ASN A 253 -17.54 -0.67 -27.53
N VAL A 254 -17.01 0.55 -27.49
CA VAL A 254 -17.34 1.57 -26.48
C VAL A 254 -18.84 1.91 -26.39
N ASP A 255 -19.57 1.93 -27.52
CA ASP A 255 -21.02 2.18 -27.49
C ASP A 255 -21.76 1.13 -26.66
N GLU A 256 -21.35 -0.13 -26.81
CA GLU A 256 -21.96 -1.25 -26.10
C GLU A 256 -21.54 -1.26 -24.62
N ALA A 257 -20.29 -0.90 -24.33
CA ALA A 257 -19.82 -0.72 -22.94
C ALA A 257 -20.61 0.39 -22.22
N ILE A 258 -20.84 1.53 -22.90
CA ILE A 258 -21.68 2.62 -22.40
C ILE A 258 -23.12 2.15 -22.15
N ARG A 259 -23.69 1.35 -23.07
CA ARG A 259 -25.04 0.81 -22.92
C ARG A 259 -25.16 -0.07 -21.68
N TYR A 260 -24.26 -1.04 -21.51
CA TYR A 260 -24.26 -1.92 -20.33
C TYR A 260 -24.02 -1.15 -19.03
N ALA A 261 -23.08 -0.19 -19.05
CA ALA A 261 -22.83 0.65 -17.87
C ALA A 261 -24.09 1.41 -17.43
N LYS A 262 -24.86 1.93 -18.38
CA LYS A 262 -26.14 2.61 -18.12
C LYS A 262 -27.23 1.67 -17.61
N LEU A 263 -27.33 0.46 -18.18
CA LEU A 263 -28.32 -0.53 -17.70
C LEU A 263 -28.07 -0.92 -16.24
N GLY A 264 -26.80 -1.08 -15.85
CA GLY A 264 -26.42 -1.34 -14.45
C GLY A 264 -26.32 -0.09 -13.57
N HIS A 265 -26.71 1.10 -14.08
CA HIS A 265 -26.63 2.37 -13.37
C HIS A 265 -25.24 2.70 -12.79
N PHE A 266 -24.16 2.22 -13.42
CA PHE A 266 -22.79 2.49 -12.99
C PHE A 266 -22.40 3.96 -13.24
N GLY A 267 -21.56 4.51 -12.37
CA GLY A 267 -21.01 5.86 -12.56
C GLY A 267 -19.76 5.90 -13.45
N TYR A 268 -19.12 4.75 -13.59
CA TYR A 268 -17.79 4.61 -14.16
C TYR A 268 -17.72 3.34 -15.04
N ILE A 269 -16.85 3.39 -16.06
CA ILE A 269 -16.34 2.19 -16.76
C ILE A 269 -14.85 2.09 -16.45
N MET A 270 -14.38 0.95 -15.97
CA MET A 270 -12.95 0.70 -15.80
C MET A 270 -12.45 -0.17 -16.95
N THR A 271 -11.28 0.14 -17.50
CA THR A 271 -10.64 -0.66 -18.56
C THR A 271 -9.42 -1.39 -18.03
N TYR A 272 -9.25 -2.65 -18.44
CA TYR A 272 -8.08 -3.48 -18.10
C TYR A 272 -6.78 -2.91 -18.66
N ASP A 273 -5.66 -3.13 -17.97
CA ASP A 273 -4.33 -2.76 -18.44
C ASP A 273 -4.01 -3.36 -19.81
N GLY A 274 -4.22 -4.67 -20.00
CA GLY A 274 -3.98 -5.35 -21.27
C GLY A 274 -4.93 -4.90 -22.40
N THR A 275 -5.96 -4.13 -22.06
CA THR A 275 -6.84 -3.51 -23.06
C THR A 275 -6.30 -2.17 -23.52
N TRP A 276 -5.93 -1.26 -22.62
CA TRP A 276 -5.45 0.08 -23.00
C TRP A 276 -3.95 0.13 -23.33
N ALA A 277 -3.14 -0.74 -22.72
CA ALA A 277 -1.71 -0.90 -22.99
C ALA A 277 -1.40 -2.26 -23.63
N SER A 278 -0.33 -2.34 -24.42
CA SER A 278 0.11 -3.62 -25.01
C SER A 278 1.12 -4.39 -24.14
N SER A 279 1.68 -3.76 -23.11
CA SER A 279 2.58 -4.38 -22.13
C SER A 279 2.61 -3.58 -20.83
N LEU A 280 3.00 -4.25 -19.74
CA LEU A 280 3.23 -3.64 -18.42
C LEU A 280 4.66 -3.09 -18.35
N GLY A 281 4.85 -1.93 -17.74
CA GLY A 281 6.14 -1.28 -17.61
C GLY A 281 6.19 -0.03 -18.46
N SER A 282 6.62 -0.09 -19.71
CA SER A 282 6.60 1.10 -20.57
C SER A 282 5.19 1.52 -21.02
N TYR A 283 4.13 0.80 -20.66
CA TYR A 283 2.72 1.14 -20.93
C TYR A 283 2.43 1.74 -22.34
N PRO A 284 2.94 1.15 -23.43
CA PRO A 284 2.62 1.62 -24.78
C PRO A 284 1.14 1.39 -25.07
N ILE A 285 0.49 2.36 -25.72
CA ILE A 285 -0.94 2.23 -26.08
C ILE A 285 -1.14 1.01 -26.98
N ASN A 286 -2.17 0.21 -26.67
CA ASN A 286 -2.51 -0.96 -27.45
C ASN A 286 -3.11 -0.57 -28.80
N LEU A 287 -2.28 -0.49 -29.84
CA LEU A 287 -2.70 -0.09 -31.19
C LEU A 287 -3.70 -1.05 -31.85
N ARG A 288 -3.87 -2.27 -31.34
CA ARG A 288 -4.93 -3.16 -31.83
C ARG A 288 -6.31 -2.67 -31.40
N ASN A 289 -6.41 -2.19 -30.17
CA ASN A 289 -7.66 -1.73 -29.56
C ASN A 289 -7.90 -0.23 -29.83
N PHE A 290 -6.81 0.52 -30.03
CA PHE A 290 -6.79 1.96 -30.25
C PHE A 290 -5.88 2.29 -31.45
N PRO A 291 -6.34 2.10 -32.71
CA PRO A 291 -5.51 2.17 -33.91
C PRO A 291 -4.75 3.49 -34.16
N ARG A 292 -5.25 4.63 -33.66
CA ARG A 292 -4.55 5.93 -33.72
C ARG A 292 -3.75 6.23 -32.44
N GLY A 293 -3.49 5.22 -31.61
CA GLY A 293 -2.78 5.36 -30.35
C GLY A 293 -3.57 6.18 -29.33
N GLU A 294 -2.90 7.14 -28.71
CA GLU A 294 -3.46 7.95 -27.63
C GLU A 294 -4.72 8.73 -28.08
N ASP A 295 -4.77 9.19 -29.33
CA ASP A 295 -5.94 9.89 -29.89
C ASP A 295 -7.20 9.01 -29.90
N SER A 296 -7.04 7.73 -30.23
CA SER A 296 -8.13 6.75 -30.19
C SER A 296 -8.60 6.47 -28.77
N LEU A 297 -7.66 6.33 -27.82
CA LEU A 297 -7.98 6.13 -26.41
C LEU A 297 -8.72 7.35 -25.83
N LYS A 298 -8.20 8.55 -26.10
CA LYS A 298 -8.83 9.81 -25.70
C LYS A 298 -10.24 9.93 -26.28
N ALA A 299 -10.43 9.72 -27.58
CA ALA A 299 -11.75 9.82 -28.20
C ALA A 299 -12.76 8.80 -27.61
N THR A 300 -12.27 7.62 -27.21
CA THR A 300 -13.07 6.61 -26.51
C THR A 300 -13.54 7.11 -25.14
N ILE A 301 -12.63 7.71 -24.35
CA ILE A 301 -12.94 8.29 -23.03
C ILE A 301 -13.89 9.48 -23.16
N ASP A 302 -13.63 10.40 -24.10
CA ASP A 302 -14.48 11.56 -24.35
C ASP A 302 -15.91 11.13 -24.71
N LYS A 303 -16.07 10.00 -25.40
CA LYS A 303 -17.38 9.41 -25.71
C LYS A 303 -18.10 8.88 -24.46
N CYS A 304 -17.39 8.27 -23.53
CA CYS A 304 -17.94 7.90 -22.22
C CYS A 304 -18.38 9.14 -21.43
N HIS A 305 -17.55 10.19 -21.40
CA HIS A 305 -17.90 11.47 -20.75
C HIS A 305 -19.14 12.11 -21.36
N ALA A 306 -19.24 12.14 -22.69
CA ALA A 306 -20.41 12.65 -23.39
C ALA A 306 -21.70 11.87 -23.05
N ALA A 307 -21.56 10.60 -22.65
CA ALA A 307 -22.65 9.76 -22.18
C ALA A 307 -22.96 9.92 -20.67
N GLY A 308 -22.20 10.75 -19.94
CA GLY A 308 -22.35 10.99 -18.50
C GLY A 308 -21.61 10.00 -17.61
N LEU A 309 -20.71 9.18 -18.17
CA LEU A 309 -19.91 8.19 -17.44
C LEU A 309 -18.48 8.66 -17.29
N LYS A 310 -17.85 8.31 -16.17
CA LYS A 310 -16.41 8.51 -15.92
C LYS A 310 -15.62 7.26 -16.33
N VAL A 311 -14.30 7.39 -16.53
CA VAL A 311 -13.46 6.26 -16.95
C VAL A 311 -12.31 5.97 -15.99
N GLY A 312 -12.16 4.71 -15.60
CA GLY A 312 -11.07 4.20 -14.76
C GLY A 312 -9.96 3.52 -15.55
N MET A 313 -8.72 3.75 -15.12
CA MET A 313 -7.50 3.09 -15.60
C MET A 313 -7.10 2.00 -14.60
N HIS A 314 -7.19 0.74 -15.00
CA HIS A 314 -6.52 -0.36 -14.30
C HIS A 314 -5.04 -0.43 -14.69
N MET A 315 -4.14 -0.69 -13.74
CA MET A 315 -2.71 -0.90 -14.02
C MET A 315 -2.04 -1.77 -12.96
N LEU A 316 -0.96 -2.46 -13.33
CA LEU A 316 -0.06 -3.13 -12.38
C LEU A 316 1.10 -2.21 -11.97
N THR A 317 1.03 -1.69 -10.75
CA THR A 317 1.73 -0.50 -10.25
C THR A 317 3.20 -0.36 -10.69
N SER A 318 4.05 -1.36 -10.43
CA SER A 318 5.50 -1.33 -10.73
C SER A 318 5.99 -2.51 -11.56
N PHE A 319 5.06 -3.19 -12.23
CA PHE A 319 5.34 -4.42 -12.97
C PHE A 319 5.90 -4.10 -14.35
N VAL A 320 6.84 -4.92 -14.80
CA VAL A 320 7.42 -4.88 -16.14
C VAL A 320 7.25 -6.26 -16.79
N GLY A 321 6.39 -6.33 -17.80
CA GLY A 321 6.12 -7.58 -18.51
C GLY A 321 7.34 -8.05 -19.29
N LYS A 322 7.55 -9.36 -19.38
CA LYS A 322 8.68 -9.95 -20.14
C LYS A 322 8.67 -9.59 -21.64
N ASN A 323 7.54 -9.13 -22.16
CA ASN A 323 7.35 -8.65 -23.53
C ASN A 323 7.50 -7.13 -23.70
N ASP A 324 7.78 -6.39 -22.63
CA ASP A 324 7.86 -4.93 -22.65
C ASP A 324 9.20 -4.43 -23.23
N PRO A 325 9.23 -3.27 -23.91
CA PRO A 325 10.46 -2.60 -24.34
C PRO A 325 11.52 -2.39 -23.25
N LEU A 326 11.15 -2.33 -21.96
CA LEU A 326 12.12 -2.28 -20.86
C LEU A 326 12.84 -3.62 -20.62
N VAL A 327 12.42 -4.70 -21.28
CA VAL A 327 13.04 -6.04 -21.15
C VAL A 327 13.75 -6.44 -22.45
N ARG A 328 13.16 -6.15 -23.60
CA ARG A 328 13.62 -6.67 -24.90
C ARG A 328 13.99 -5.58 -25.92
N PRO A 329 15.00 -5.83 -26.77
CA PRO A 329 15.90 -7.00 -26.77
C PRO A 329 16.99 -6.91 -25.69
N LYS A 330 17.09 -5.78 -24.99
CA LYS A 330 18.05 -5.52 -23.92
C LYS A 330 17.29 -5.08 -22.66
N PRO A 331 17.48 -5.76 -21.52
CA PRO A 331 16.80 -5.41 -20.29
C PRO A 331 17.34 -4.11 -19.70
N ASP A 332 16.45 -3.29 -19.16
CA ASP A 332 16.83 -2.07 -18.46
C ASP A 332 17.62 -2.46 -17.20
N PRO A 333 18.83 -1.89 -16.98
CA PRO A 333 19.64 -2.21 -15.82
C PRO A 333 19.03 -1.74 -14.50
N ARG A 334 17.86 -1.08 -14.50
CA ARG A 334 17.14 -0.63 -13.30
C ARG A 334 15.96 -1.52 -12.92
N LEU A 335 15.83 -2.68 -13.55
CA LEU A 335 14.99 -3.76 -13.01
C LEU A 335 15.53 -4.24 -11.67
N LEU A 336 14.63 -4.56 -10.74
CA LEU A 336 14.95 -4.93 -9.37
C LEU A 336 15.68 -6.27 -9.33
N LYS A 337 16.77 -6.32 -8.54
CA LYS A 337 17.53 -7.54 -8.26
C LYS A 337 17.67 -7.73 -6.76
N ASP A 338 17.66 -8.98 -6.32
CA ASP A 338 17.75 -9.32 -4.90
C ASP A 338 18.87 -10.34 -4.58
N ALA A 339 19.48 -10.97 -5.59
CA ALA A 339 20.59 -11.92 -5.45
C ALA A 339 21.71 -11.55 -6.41
N GLU A 340 22.96 -11.83 -5.99
CA GLU A 340 24.15 -11.70 -6.82
C GLU A 340 25.03 -12.94 -6.66
N ALA A 341 25.61 -13.39 -7.77
CA ALA A 341 26.67 -14.37 -7.84
C ALA A 341 27.71 -13.96 -8.89
N VAL A 342 28.81 -14.71 -8.98
CA VAL A 342 29.89 -14.47 -9.93
C VAL A 342 30.05 -15.66 -10.85
N LEU A 343 30.15 -15.44 -12.16
CA LEU A 343 30.37 -16.49 -13.15
C LEU A 343 31.78 -17.11 -12.98
N ALA A 344 31.87 -18.43 -12.88
CA ALA A 344 33.14 -19.12 -12.58
C ALA A 344 34.08 -19.29 -13.78
N ALA A 345 33.54 -19.34 -14.99
CA ALA A 345 34.29 -19.63 -16.21
C ALA A 345 33.64 -18.91 -17.39
N ASP A 346 34.43 -18.69 -18.45
CA ASP A 346 33.87 -18.22 -19.72
C ASP A 346 32.81 -19.22 -20.20
N ILE A 347 31.68 -18.69 -20.69
CA ILE A 347 30.62 -19.48 -21.31
C ILE A 347 30.34 -19.00 -22.72
N ASP A 348 30.03 -19.91 -23.64
CA ASP A 348 29.53 -19.57 -24.97
C ASP A 348 28.01 -19.38 -24.96
N ALA A 349 27.41 -19.04 -26.10
CA ALA A 349 25.97 -18.80 -26.23
C ALA A 349 25.09 -20.08 -26.23
N GLN A 350 25.68 -21.28 -26.20
CA GLN A 350 24.98 -22.56 -26.28
C GLN A 350 24.98 -23.34 -24.95
N VAL A 351 25.83 -22.96 -24.00
CA VAL A 351 25.90 -23.64 -22.70
C VAL A 351 24.55 -23.60 -21.99
N GLN A 352 24.16 -24.73 -21.41
CA GLN A 352 22.93 -24.90 -20.61
C GLN A 352 23.21 -25.11 -19.12
N GLU A 353 24.48 -25.17 -18.75
CA GLU A 353 24.94 -25.22 -17.37
C GLU A 353 25.83 -24.00 -17.12
N ILE A 354 25.47 -23.19 -16.13
CA ILE A 354 26.17 -21.94 -15.83
C ILE A 354 26.87 -22.09 -14.48
N PRO A 355 28.21 -22.18 -14.46
CA PRO A 355 28.94 -22.41 -13.22
C PRO A 355 29.13 -21.11 -12.44
N SER A 356 28.93 -21.17 -11.13
CA SER A 356 29.10 -20.04 -10.22
C SER A 356 30.36 -20.18 -9.35
N ALA A 357 31.09 -19.08 -9.23
CA ALA A 357 32.26 -18.91 -8.34
C ALA A 357 31.83 -18.64 -6.88
N THR A 358 30.59 -18.22 -6.66
CA THR A 358 29.99 -18.01 -5.33
C THR A 358 28.85 -19.00 -5.08
N PRO A 359 28.49 -19.29 -3.81
CA PRO A 359 27.30 -20.07 -3.48
C PRO A 359 26.03 -19.46 -4.10
N LEU A 360 25.07 -20.32 -4.46
CA LEU A 360 23.77 -19.93 -5.04
C LEU A 360 22.61 -20.10 -4.06
N ASP A 361 22.89 -20.13 -2.76
CA ASP A 361 21.92 -20.29 -1.68
C ASP A 361 20.88 -19.16 -1.59
N GLN A 362 21.19 -17.99 -2.15
CA GLN A 362 20.28 -16.85 -2.23
C GLN A 362 19.35 -16.90 -3.45
N PHE A 363 19.55 -17.79 -4.43
CA PHE A 363 18.75 -17.84 -5.64
C PHE A 363 17.49 -18.73 -5.44
N PRO A 364 16.32 -18.36 -5.97
CA PRO A 364 15.11 -19.15 -5.77
C PRO A 364 15.16 -20.54 -6.41
N LEU A 365 14.35 -21.45 -5.87
CA LEU A 365 14.19 -22.82 -6.40
C LEU A 365 12.81 -23.03 -7.05
N SER A 366 11.93 -22.04 -6.99
CA SER A 366 10.56 -22.11 -7.47
C SER A 366 10.27 -21.00 -8.48
N PRO A 367 9.46 -21.29 -9.52
CA PRO A 367 8.97 -20.25 -10.42
C PRO A 367 8.13 -19.24 -9.65
N ALA A 368 8.08 -18.00 -10.15
CA ALA A 368 7.22 -16.98 -9.57
C ALA A 368 5.75 -17.38 -9.69
N PHE A 369 5.03 -17.24 -8.58
CA PHE A 369 3.60 -17.38 -8.48
C PHE A 369 3.00 -16.10 -7.88
N TYR A 370 1.74 -16.15 -7.49
CA TYR A 370 1.09 -15.10 -6.71
C TYR A 370 1.66 -15.05 -5.29
N GLY A 371 1.99 -13.86 -4.80
CA GLY A 371 2.43 -13.61 -3.42
C GLY A 371 3.68 -12.74 -3.33
N ASP A 372 4.21 -12.59 -2.12
CA ASP A 372 5.39 -11.78 -1.79
C ASP A 372 6.69 -12.61 -1.64
N GLU A 373 6.59 -13.93 -1.78
CA GLU A 373 7.73 -14.85 -1.67
C GLU A 373 8.85 -14.56 -2.67
N ARG A 374 10.09 -14.83 -2.25
CA ARG A 374 11.26 -14.73 -3.11
C ARG A 374 11.28 -15.88 -4.12
N GLN A 375 10.67 -15.64 -5.27
CA GLN A 375 10.52 -16.59 -6.36
C GLN A 375 10.94 -15.95 -7.70
N GLY A 376 11.00 -16.77 -8.75
CA GLY A 376 11.51 -16.36 -10.07
C GLY A 376 12.75 -17.17 -10.42
N LEU A 377 12.86 -17.60 -11.68
CA LEU A 377 13.96 -18.45 -12.15
C LEU A 377 14.73 -17.80 -13.30
N ASP A 378 14.70 -16.47 -13.34
CA ASP A 378 15.33 -15.67 -14.38
C ASP A 378 16.52 -14.92 -13.79
N ILE A 379 17.70 -15.11 -14.39
CA ILE A 379 18.93 -14.40 -14.04
C ILE A 379 19.38 -13.50 -15.18
N LEU A 380 20.08 -12.42 -14.85
CA LEU A 380 20.69 -11.47 -15.76
C LEU A 380 22.21 -11.60 -15.70
N ILE A 381 22.84 -11.81 -16.85
CA ILE A 381 24.29 -11.69 -17.03
C ILE A 381 24.52 -10.70 -18.17
N ASP A 382 25.22 -9.60 -17.88
CA ASP A 382 25.36 -8.47 -18.80
C ASP A 382 24.00 -7.99 -19.34
N ASP A 383 23.72 -8.19 -20.64
CA ASP A 383 22.46 -7.84 -21.31
C ASP A 383 21.58 -9.06 -21.63
N GLU A 384 21.93 -10.26 -21.15
CA GLU A 384 21.21 -11.50 -21.42
C GLU A 384 20.39 -11.95 -20.20
N ILE A 385 19.10 -12.21 -20.43
CA ILE A 385 18.26 -12.92 -19.47
C ILE A 385 18.33 -14.42 -19.76
N ILE A 386 18.57 -15.20 -18.72
CA ILE A 386 18.68 -16.65 -18.77
C ILE A 386 17.69 -17.26 -17.80
N HIS A 387 16.88 -18.21 -18.27
CA HIS A 387 15.93 -18.94 -17.42
C HIS A 387 16.53 -20.28 -17.01
N TYR A 388 16.81 -20.50 -15.73
CA TYR A 388 17.26 -21.80 -15.23
C TYR A 388 16.07 -22.62 -14.71
N ARG A 389 16.23 -23.94 -14.57
CA ARG A 389 15.17 -24.77 -13.97
C ARG A 389 15.55 -25.35 -12.62
N GLN A 390 16.85 -25.50 -12.37
CA GLN A 390 17.36 -26.15 -11.18
C GLN A 390 18.72 -25.56 -10.79
N ILE A 391 19.03 -25.61 -9.50
CA ILE A 391 20.37 -25.41 -8.97
C ILE A 391 20.89 -26.80 -8.58
N ASP A 392 22.15 -27.09 -8.87
CA ASP A 392 22.75 -28.37 -8.53
C ASP A 392 22.83 -28.59 -7.00
N HIS A 393 23.00 -29.84 -6.58
CA HIS A 393 23.04 -30.19 -5.15
C HIS A 393 24.18 -29.52 -4.37
N GLN A 394 25.23 -29.07 -5.07
CA GLN A 394 26.36 -28.37 -4.46
C GLN A 394 26.10 -26.86 -4.31
N GLY A 395 25.06 -26.31 -4.93
CA GLY A 395 24.76 -24.87 -4.90
C GLY A 395 25.76 -24.05 -5.70
N ARG A 396 26.30 -24.60 -6.78
CA ARG A 396 27.41 -24.05 -7.58
C ARG A 396 27.13 -23.97 -9.07
N LYS A 397 26.03 -24.52 -9.58
CA LYS A 397 25.65 -24.39 -10.99
C LYS A 397 24.16 -24.18 -11.16
N PHE A 398 23.80 -23.30 -12.08
CA PHE A 398 22.47 -23.29 -12.67
C PHE A 398 22.39 -24.34 -13.76
N LEU A 399 21.31 -25.12 -13.78
CA LEU A 399 21.11 -26.25 -14.67
C LEU A 399 19.89 -26.04 -15.58
N ARG A 400 19.95 -26.67 -16.76
CA ARG A 400 18.89 -26.65 -17.78
C ARG A 400 18.52 -25.22 -18.19
N CYS A 401 19.54 -24.39 -18.36
CA CYS A 401 19.41 -22.99 -18.68
C CYS A 401 18.89 -22.80 -20.11
N VAL A 402 17.89 -21.94 -20.26
CA VAL A 402 17.41 -21.43 -21.55
C VAL A 402 18.04 -20.06 -21.77
N ARG A 403 18.89 -19.98 -22.79
CA ARG A 403 19.63 -18.76 -23.19
C ARG A 403 18.75 -17.81 -24.00
N GLY A 404 19.06 -16.52 -23.98
CA GLY A 404 18.30 -15.49 -24.69
C GLY A 404 16.82 -15.43 -24.29
N PHE A 405 16.51 -15.72 -23.03
CA PHE A 405 15.14 -15.77 -22.55
C PHE A 405 14.49 -14.37 -22.58
N ALA A 406 13.15 -14.34 -22.56
CA ALA A 406 12.34 -13.12 -22.67
C ALA A 406 12.62 -12.24 -23.90
N GLY A 407 13.23 -12.81 -24.95
CA GLY A 407 13.56 -12.08 -26.18
C GLY A 407 14.88 -11.30 -26.12
N THR A 408 15.75 -11.62 -25.15
CA THR A 408 17.15 -11.17 -25.14
C THR A 408 18.01 -12.01 -26.08
N THR A 409 19.26 -11.59 -26.31
CA THR A 409 20.18 -12.30 -27.23
C THR A 409 21.15 -13.17 -26.45
N ALA A 410 21.22 -14.46 -26.79
CA ALA A 410 22.22 -15.36 -26.24
C ALA A 410 23.64 -14.92 -26.65
N ALA A 411 24.54 -14.72 -25.67
CA ALA A 411 25.87 -14.18 -25.90
C ALA A 411 26.97 -14.96 -25.14
N PRO A 412 28.24 -14.90 -25.55
CA PRO A 412 29.33 -15.36 -24.70
C PRO A 412 29.53 -14.40 -23.51
N HIS A 413 29.79 -14.94 -22.32
CA HIS A 413 30.09 -14.17 -21.11
C HIS A 413 31.45 -14.57 -20.53
N LYS A 414 32.14 -13.61 -19.91
CA LYS A 414 33.47 -13.82 -19.34
C LYS A 414 33.43 -14.21 -17.87
N ALA A 415 34.33 -15.11 -17.46
CA ALA A 415 34.56 -15.43 -16.07
C ALA A 415 34.71 -14.14 -15.24
N GLY A 416 34.08 -14.10 -14.06
CA GLY A 416 34.02 -12.89 -13.24
C GLY A 416 32.83 -11.98 -13.53
N ALA A 417 32.05 -12.21 -14.58
CA ALA A 417 30.79 -11.49 -14.82
C ALA A 417 29.81 -11.69 -13.67
N LYS A 418 29.02 -10.65 -13.37
CA LYS A 418 27.99 -10.71 -12.35
C LYS A 418 26.77 -11.46 -12.87
N ILE A 419 26.22 -12.32 -12.01
CA ILE A 419 24.96 -13.01 -12.22
C ILE A 419 23.97 -12.39 -11.23
N HIS A 420 22.92 -11.76 -11.72
CA HIS A 420 21.88 -11.19 -10.87
C HIS A 420 20.59 -11.98 -10.98
N HIS A 421 19.92 -12.25 -9.87
CA HIS A 421 18.52 -12.69 -9.93
C HIS A 421 17.62 -11.48 -10.21
N LEU A 422 16.71 -11.60 -11.19
CA LEU A 422 15.67 -10.60 -11.45
C LEU A 422 14.44 -10.91 -10.60
N VAL A 423 14.02 -9.97 -9.77
CA VAL A 423 12.83 -10.16 -8.93
C VAL A 423 11.59 -10.31 -9.81
N GLU A 424 10.85 -11.39 -9.61
CA GLU A 424 9.64 -11.70 -10.38
C GLU A 424 8.41 -11.80 -9.47
N ARG A 425 7.31 -11.18 -9.90
CA ARG A 425 5.97 -11.27 -9.29
C ARG A 425 4.93 -11.39 -10.39
N TYR A 426 4.00 -12.31 -10.25
CA TYR A 426 2.91 -12.56 -11.22
C TYR A 426 3.42 -12.75 -12.67
N GLY A 427 4.57 -13.42 -12.84
CA GLY A 427 5.15 -13.63 -14.16
C GLY A 427 5.87 -12.41 -14.77
N CYS A 428 6.02 -11.31 -14.02
CA CYS A 428 6.62 -10.06 -14.48
C CYS A 428 7.80 -9.66 -13.60
N TYR A 429 8.72 -8.85 -14.15
CA TYR A 429 9.77 -8.23 -13.34
C TYR A 429 9.25 -7.00 -12.60
N LEU A 430 10.01 -6.51 -11.62
CA LEU A 430 9.70 -5.28 -10.90
C LEU A 430 10.71 -4.18 -11.18
N VAL A 431 10.24 -2.92 -11.13
CA VAL A 431 11.10 -1.73 -11.14
C VAL A 431 11.86 -1.63 -9.81
N ASP A 432 13.15 -1.29 -9.86
CA ASP A 432 13.88 -0.81 -8.68
C ASP A 432 13.48 0.63 -8.38
N LEU A 433 12.67 0.79 -7.33
CA LEU A 433 12.06 2.06 -6.94
C LEU A 433 13.07 3.06 -6.36
N ARG A 434 14.34 2.66 -6.16
CA ARG A 434 15.45 3.55 -5.79
C ARG A 434 16.02 4.33 -6.97
N THR A 435 15.69 3.90 -8.19
CA THR A 435 16.29 4.44 -9.42
C THR A 435 15.35 5.45 -10.10
N SER A 436 15.87 6.16 -11.12
CA SER A 436 15.07 7.07 -11.92
C SER A 436 13.96 6.40 -12.73
N LEU A 437 13.98 5.06 -12.88
CA LEU A 437 12.93 4.33 -13.58
C LEU A 437 11.57 4.48 -12.88
N LYS A 438 11.55 4.67 -11.55
CA LYS A 438 10.37 5.02 -10.76
C LYS A 438 9.67 6.27 -11.33
N ASP A 439 10.42 7.35 -11.48
CA ASP A 439 9.90 8.64 -11.91
C ASP A 439 9.56 8.65 -13.40
N GLU A 440 10.34 7.98 -14.24
CA GLU A 440 10.04 7.82 -15.68
C GLU A 440 8.73 7.05 -15.89
N LEU A 441 8.50 5.98 -15.12
CA LEU A 441 7.26 5.22 -15.16
C LEU A 441 6.08 6.06 -14.68
N ALA A 442 6.28 6.78 -13.57
CA ALA A 442 5.25 7.64 -13.00
C ALA A 442 4.83 8.76 -13.96
N GLU A 443 5.79 9.41 -14.61
CA GLU A 443 5.55 10.45 -15.62
C GLU A 443 4.76 9.89 -16.81
N ARG A 444 5.09 8.69 -17.26
CA ARG A 444 4.40 8.07 -18.39
C ARG A 444 2.94 7.78 -18.08
N VAL A 445 2.68 7.10 -16.96
CA VAL A 445 1.32 6.73 -16.55
C VAL A 445 0.48 7.99 -16.29
N ALA A 446 0.99 8.92 -15.47
CA ALA A 446 0.28 10.17 -15.19
C ALA A 446 0.09 11.02 -16.45
N GLY A 447 1.04 10.98 -17.38
CA GLY A 447 0.94 11.66 -18.67
C GLY A 447 -0.23 11.14 -19.51
N VAL A 448 -0.33 9.82 -19.70
CA VAL A 448 -1.47 9.20 -20.41
C VAL A 448 -2.77 9.48 -19.66
N PHE A 449 -2.77 9.34 -18.34
CA PHE A 449 -3.93 9.62 -17.50
C PHE A 449 -4.49 11.03 -17.75
N ASN A 450 -3.61 12.04 -17.65
CA ASN A 450 -3.97 13.45 -17.81
C ASN A 450 -4.41 13.79 -19.23
N ARG A 451 -3.69 13.32 -20.26
CA ARG A 451 -3.96 13.66 -21.67
C ARG A 451 -5.21 12.97 -22.22
N CYS A 452 -5.42 11.69 -21.89
CA CYS A 452 -6.59 10.93 -22.32
C CYS A 452 -7.85 11.27 -21.53
N GLY A 453 -7.68 11.74 -20.30
CA GLY A 453 -8.78 12.27 -19.52
C GLY A 453 -9.41 11.28 -18.54
N PHE A 454 -8.67 10.30 -18.04
CA PHE A 454 -9.17 9.33 -17.05
C PHE A 454 -9.60 10.01 -15.73
N ASP A 455 -10.57 9.42 -15.04
CA ASP A 455 -11.17 9.95 -13.79
C ASP A 455 -10.86 9.12 -12.56
N MET A 456 -10.42 7.89 -12.77
CA MET A 456 -10.12 6.93 -11.73
C MET A 456 -8.85 6.16 -12.09
N ILE A 457 -8.03 5.85 -11.09
CA ILE A 457 -6.92 4.89 -11.24
C ILE A 457 -7.08 3.77 -10.21
N TYR A 458 -6.86 2.54 -10.67
CA TYR A 458 -6.75 1.36 -9.83
C TYR A 458 -5.30 0.88 -9.84
N PHE A 459 -4.61 1.04 -8.70
CA PHE A 459 -3.24 0.57 -8.50
C PHE A 459 -3.22 -0.89 -8.09
N ASP A 460 -3.20 -1.80 -9.05
CA ASP A 460 -3.11 -3.23 -8.79
C ASP A 460 -1.67 -3.66 -8.50
N GLY A 461 -1.50 -4.77 -7.76
CA GLY A 461 -0.21 -5.33 -7.35
C GLY A 461 0.65 -4.39 -6.49
N GLY A 462 0.08 -3.36 -5.86
CA GLY A 462 0.83 -2.35 -5.10
C GLY A 462 1.68 -2.94 -3.97
N GLU A 463 1.19 -3.98 -3.29
CA GLU A 463 1.89 -4.69 -2.21
C GLU A 463 3.19 -5.36 -2.67
N CYS A 464 3.29 -5.76 -3.95
CA CYS A 464 4.49 -6.38 -4.51
C CYS A 464 5.71 -5.44 -4.51
N ASN A 465 5.51 -4.13 -4.37
CA ASN A 465 6.58 -3.16 -4.13
C ASN A 465 7.37 -3.43 -2.83
N ALA A 466 6.84 -4.22 -1.89
CA ALA A 466 7.58 -4.67 -0.71
C ALA A 466 8.83 -5.50 -1.05
N ALA A 467 8.96 -6.02 -2.28
CA ALA A 467 10.22 -6.59 -2.74
C ALA A 467 11.38 -5.56 -2.76
N ASN A 468 11.07 -4.26 -2.81
CA ASN A 468 12.07 -3.21 -2.70
C ASN A 468 12.53 -2.96 -1.26
N GLY A 469 11.86 -3.44 -0.21
CA GLY A 469 12.26 -3.22 1.19
C GLY A 469 11.08 -3.21 2.16
N PRO A 470 11.17 -2.52 3.32
CA PRO A 470 10.09 -2.55 4.31
C PRO A 470 8.74 -2.10 3.73
N TYR A 471 7.73 -2.95 3.94
CA TYR A 471 6.38 -2.80 3.39
C TYR A 471 5.78 -1.41 3.61
N TRP A 472 5.85 -0.88 4.85
CA TRP A 472 5.23 0.39 5.23
C TRP A 472 5.72 1.59 4.39
N TYR A 473 6.96 1.54 3.88
CA TYR A 473 7.55 2.62 3.11
C TYR A 473 7.39 2.35 1.61
N TRP A 474 7.92 1.22 1.13
CA TRP A 474 8.11 0.98 -0.30
C TRP A 474 6.82 0.74 -1.07
N VAL A 475 5.79 0.20 -0.42
CA VAL A 475 4.49 -0.09 -1.07
C VAL A 475 3.90 1.17 -1.71
N SER A 476 3.94 2.28 -0.99
CA SER A 476 3.35 3.55 -1.40
C SER A 476 4.13 4.32 -2.48
N GLN A 477 5.42 4.03 -2.67
CA GLN A 477 6.35 4.94 -3.36
C GLN A 477 5.97 5.19 -4.83
N GLN A 478 5.64 4.14 -5.58
CA GLN A 478 5.23 4.28 -6.99
C GLN A 478 3.84 4.92 -7.12
N GLN A 479 2.90 4.53 -6.25
CA GLN A 479 1.53 5.06 -6.25
C GLN A 479 1.54 6.57 -5.99
N MET A 480 2.34 7.02 -5.01
CA MET A 480 2.55 8.44 -4.70
C MET A 480 3.25 9.18 -5.83
N ALA A 481 4.26 8.57 -6.46
CA ALA A 481 4.96 9.18 -7.60
C ALA A 481 4.01 9.45 -8.78
N ILE A 482 3.09 8.52 -9.07
CA ILE A 482 2.06 8.68 -10.09
C ILE A 482 1.04 9.74 -9.65
N TYR A 483 0.45 9.59 -8.46
CA TYR A 483 -0.56 10.51 -7.93
C TYR A 483 -0.09 11.97 -7.93
N ASN A 484 1.14 12.23 -7.47
CA ASN A 484 1.70 13.59 -7.39
C ASN A 484 1.88 14.26 -8.76
N ARG A 485 1.76 13.52 -9.87
CA ARG A 485 1.86 14.01 -11.25
C ARG A 485 0.50 14.10 -11.95
N ILE A 486 -0.56 13.60 -11.33
CA ILE A 486 -1.92 13.77 -11.84
C ILE A 486 -2.37 15.22 -11.60
N ARG A 487 -3.07 15.80 -12.57
CA ARG A 487 -3.43 17.23 -12.62
C ARG A 487 -4.94 17.43 -12.76
N ARG A 488 -5.73 16.50 -12.23
CA ARG A 488 -7.19 16.51 -12.25
C ARG A 488 -7.77 15.86 -11.02
N ASP A 489 -9.06 16.08 -10.81
CA ASP A 489 -9.85 15.33 -9.84
C ASP A 489 -9.75 13.83 -10.15
N ILE A 490 -9.59 13.04 -9.10
CA ILE A 490 -9.32 11.61 -9.23
C ILE A 490 -9.93 10.80 -8.10
N LEU A 491 -10.58 9.69 -8.47
CA LEU A 491 -10.85 8.58 -7.57
C LEU A 491 -9.66 7.63 -7.61
N VAL A 492 -9.00 7.43 -6.47
CA VAL A 492 -7.89 6.49 -6.35
C VAL A 492 -8.35 5.26 -5.59
N GLN A 493 -8.08 4.09 -6.17
CA GLN A 493 -8.27 2.79 -5.54
C GLN A 493 -7.06 1.91 -5.88
N GLY A 494 -6.91 0.77 -5.23
CA GLY A 494 -5.88 -0.20 -5.56
C GLY A 494 -5.52 -1.09 -4.39
N SER A 495 -4.68 -2.08 -4.61
CA SER A 495 -4.08 -2.89 -3.56
C SER A 495 -2.89 -2.17 -2.90
N GLY A 496 -2.18 -2.82 -1.98
CA GLY A 496 -1.04 -2.21 -1.28
C GLY A 496 -1.44 -1.13 -0.28
N GLY A 497 -2.37 -1.45 0.63
CA GLY A 497 -2.72 -0.55 1.73
C GLY A 497 -1.51 -0.28 2.65
N THR A 498 -1.24 0.97 2.96
CA THR A 498 -0.29 1.41 3.99
C THR A 498 -0.84 2.66 4.65
N PRO A 499 -0.44 2.99 5.88
CA PRO A 499 -0.86 4.25 6.49
C PRO A 499 -0.66 5.47 5.60
N TRP A 500 0.38 5.46 4.77
CA TRP A 500 0.60 6.53 3.81
C TRP A 500 -0.36 6.53 2.62
N THR A 501 -0.69 5.36 2.04
CA THR A 501 -1.67 5.30 0.93
C THR A 501 -3.10 5.59 1.38
N TRP A 502 -3.40 5.50 2.68
CA TRP A 502 -4.70 5.93 3.23
C TRP A 502 -5.02 7.37 2.83
N HIS A 503 -4.02 8.25 2.76
CA HIS A 503 -4.23 9.65 2.38
C HIS A 503 -4.79 9.80 0.97
N ILE A 504 -4.30 9.00 0.01
CA ILE A 504 -4.69 9.12 -1.40
C ILE A 504 -5.86 8.23 -1.79
N PHE A 505 -6.04 7.07 -1.19
CA PHE A 505 -7.15 6.20 -1.58
C PHE A 505 -8.50 6.80 -1.18
N ALA A 506 -9.46 6.76 -2.09
CA ALA A 506 -10.80 7.28 -1.87
C ALA A 506 -11.75 6.22 -1.28
N ARG A 507 -11.48 4.94 -1.57
CA ARG A 507 -12.27 3.77 -1.15
C ARG A 507 -11.34 2.56 -1.00
N GLY A 508 -11.73 1.58 -0.18
CA GLY A 508 -11.04 0.31 0.01
C GLY A 508 -10.87 -0.46 -1.29
N CYS A 509 -9.91 -1.38 -1.37
CA CYS A 509 -9.64 -2.12 -2.60
C CYS A 509 -10.77 -3.10 -2.95
N CYS A 510 -10.86 -3.44 -4.23
CA CYS A 510 -11.73 -4.51 -4.68
C CYS A 510 -10.94 -5.81 -4.60
N ASP A 511 -11.41 -6.75 -3.79
CA ASP A 511 -10.98 -8.12 -3.94
C ASP A 511 -11.56 -8.71 -5.23
N ASP A 512 -10.81 -9.65 -5.81
CA ASP A 512 -11.20 -10.44 -6.97
C ASP A 512 -12.56 -11.12 -6.76
N PHE A 513 -13.16 -11.61 -7.84
CA PHE A 513 -14.39 -12.39 -7.74
C PHE A 513 -14.13 -13.87 -7.40
N ALA A 514 -15.17 -14.54 -6.91
CA ALA A 514 -15.27 -15.99 -6.97
C ALA A 514 -16.23 -16.39 -8.10
N ALA A 515 -15.84 -17.36 -8.93
CA ALA A 515 -16.71 -17.90 -9.99
C ALA A 515 -17.66 -19.01 -9.48
N VAL A 516 -17.40 -19.54 -8.29
CA VAL A 516 -18.21 -20.54 -7.59
C VAL A 516 -18.38 -20.12 -6.13
N ALA A 517 -19.49 -20.53 -5.50
CA ALA A 517 -19.82 -20.13 -4.12
C ALA A 517 -19.83 -18.59 -3.92
N VAL A 518 -20.36 -17.87 -4.92
CA VAL A 518 -20.38 -16.41 -5.00
C VAL A 518 -20.95 -15.75 -3.74
N LYS A 519 -22.05 -16.27 -3.21
CA LYS A 519 -22.74 -15.74 -2.02
C LYS A 519 -21.93 -15.95 -0.74
N GLN A 520 -21.34 -17.14 -0.58
CA GLN A 520 -20.46 -17.44 0.54
C GLN A 520 -19.20 -16.57 0.50
N TYR A 521 -18.64 -16.36 -0.68
CA TYR A 521 -17.49 -15.49 -0.86
C TYR A 521 -17.83 -14.03 -0.51
N LEU A 522 -19.00 -13.54 -0.92
CA LEU A 522 -19.51 -12.23 -0.52
C LEU A 522 -19.62 -12.11 1.01
N ASP A 523 -20.31 -13.05 1.67
CA ASP A 523 -20.56 -12.93 3.12
C ASP A 523 -19.30 -13.12 3.95
N TYR A 524 -18.52 -14.18 3.70
CA TYR A 524 -17.43 -14.58 4.58
C TYR A 524 -16.13 -13.84 4.33
N HIS A 525 -15.88 -13.42 3.09
CA HIS A 525 -14.65 -12.70 2.75
C HIS A 525 -14.94 -11.22 2.55
N LYS A 526 -15.73 -10.86 1.54
CA LYS A 526 -15.91 -9.44 1.19
C LYS A 526 -16.56 -8.62 2.31
N ILE A 527 -17.56 -9.17 3.00
CA ILE A 527 -18.27 -8.48 4.10
C ILE A 527 -17.58 -8.71 5.44
N ALA A 528 -17.45 -9.98 5.87
CA ALA A 528 -16.96 -10.31 7.20
C ALA A 528 -15.45 -10.09 7.41
N ASP A 529 -14.68 -9.84 6.34
CA ASP A 529 -13.25 -9.54 6.41
C ASP A 529 -12.95 -8.16 5.80
N SER A 530 -13.07 -8.01 4.48
CA SER A 530 -12.58 -6.83 3.76
C SER A 530 -13.35 -5.56 4.09
N TRP A 531 -14.69 -5.58 4.03
CA TRP A 531 -15.54 -4.45 4.40
C TRP A 531 -15.31 -4.01 5.85
N MET A 532 -15.18 -4.97 6.76
CA MET A 532 -14.86 -4.72 8.17
C MET A 532 -13.46 -4.09 8.33
N HIS A 533 -12.47 -4.53 7.56
CA HIS A 533 -11.13 -3.95 7.56
C HIS A 533 -11.13 -2.47 7.15
N TYR A 534 -11.82 -2.12 6.07
CA TYR A 534 -11.90 -0.72 5.59
C TYR A 534 -12.67 0.19 6.53
N THR A 535 -13.84 -0.25 6.99
CA THR A 535 -14.70 0.55 7.88
C THR A 535 -14.06 0.79 9.24
N ARG A 536 -13.34 -0.20 9.80
CA ARG A 536 -12.53 -0.02 11.01
C ARG A 536 -11.42 1.02 10.84
N SER A 537 -11.00 1.27 9.60
CA SER A 537 -9.99 2.27 9.24
C SER A 537 -10.59 3.58 8.71
N PHE A 538 -11.90 3.81 8.87
CA PHE A 538 -12.62 4.97 8.33
C PHE A 538 -12.37 5.20 6.82
N MET A 539 -12.14 4.12 6.09
CA MET A 539 -12.07 4.12 4.64
C MET A 539 -13.45 3.72 4.10
N PRO A 540 -14.07 4.50 3.19
CA PRO A 540 -15.26 4.05 2.48
C PRO A 540 -15.00 2.66 1.87
N ALA A 541 -16.01 1.80 1.84
CA ALA A 541 -15.89 0.43 1.36
C ALA A 541 -16.79 0.18 0.14
N GLU A 542 -16.45 -0.83 -0.65
CA GLU A 542 -17.35 -1.43 -1.63
C GLU A 542 -17.29 -2.96 -1.52
N LEU A 543 -18.27 -3.64 -2.11
CA LEU A 543 -18.37 -5.11 -2.08
C LEU A 543 -17.47 -5.81 -3.11
N GLY A 544 -16.41 -5.15 -3.57
CA GLY A 544 -15.42 -5.68 -4.49
C GLY A 544 -15.92 -5.96 -5.90
N TRP A 545 -15.10 -6.65 -6.69
CA TRP A 545 -15.47 -7.09 -8.04
C TRP A 545 -16.39 -8.30 -7.97
N TRP A 546 -17.64 -8.14 -8.40
CA TRP A 546 -18.54 -9.26 -8.62
C TRP A 546 -18.38 -9.74 -10.06
N GLY A 547 -17.96 -11.00 -10.18
CA GLY A 547 -17.76 -11.65 -11.46
C GLY A 547 -19.08 -11.90 -12.18
N PHE A 548 -19.19 -11.42 -13.41
CA PHE A 548 -20.36 -11.61 -14.26
C PHE A 548 -20.03 -12.55 -15.42
N PHE A 549 -20.62 -13.74 -15.42
CA PHE A 549 -20.17 -14.85 -16.27
C PHE A 549 -21.27 -15.41 -17.15
N ASP A 550 -20.90 -15.81 -18.37
CA ASP A 550 -21.67 -16.76 -19.17
C ASP A 550 -21.42 -18.21 -18.70
N ASP A 551 -22.24 -19.14 -19.19
CA ASP A 551 -22.15 -20.55 -18.79
C ASP A 551 -20.88 -21.20 -19.34
N GLN A 552 -20.07 -21.81 -18.46
CA GLN A 552 -18.81 -22.47 -18.81
C GLN A 552 -18.67 -23.82 -18.07
N PRO A 553 -17.83 -24.75 -18.55
CA PRO A 553 -17.67 -26.06 -17.89
C PRO A 553 -17.21 -26.01 -16.43
N ASN A 554 -16.54 -24.92 -16.00
CA ASN A 554 -15.97 -24.75 -14.67
C ASN A 554 -16.78 -23.81 -13.76
N HIS A 555 -17.80 -23.11 -14.28
CA HIS A 555 -18.68 -22.25 -13.48
C HIS A 555 -20.01 -22.01 -14.23
N PRO A 556 -21.15 -21.93 -13.52
CA PRO A 556 -22.42 -21.57 -14.14
C PRO A 556 -22.41 -20.11 -14.62
N ALA A 557 -23.38 -19.77 -15.48
CA ALA A 557 -23.71 -18.38 -15.75
C ALA A 557 -24.22 -17.67 -14.48
N THR A 558 -23.99 -16.36 -14.39
CA THR A 558 -24.55 -15.51 -13.33
C THR A 558 -26.08 -15.58 -13.32
N THR A 559 -26.67 -15.61 -12.14
CA THR A 559 -28.12 -15.80 -11.97
C THR A 559 -28.79 -14.57 -11.35
N PRO A 560 -30.11 -14.35 -11.56
CA PRO A 560 -30.86 -13.31 -10.85
C PRO A 560 -30.75 -13.41 -9.34
N ASP A 561 -30.72 -14.64 -8.80
CA ASP A 561 -30.58 -14.92 -7.37
C ASP A 561 -29.25 -14.41 -6.80
N GLU A 562 -28.18 -14.36 -7.61
CA GLU A 562 -26.92 -13.70 -7.23
C GLU A 562 -27.03 -12.17 -7.27
N VAL A 563 -27.68 -11.61 -8.30
CA VAL A 563 -27.93 -10.15 -8.42
C VAL A 563 -28.69 -9.65 -7.20
N GLU A 564 -29.83 -10.27 -6.89
CA GLU A 564 -30.69 -9.88 -5.76
C GLU A 564 -29.93 -9.98 -4.43
N TYR A 565 -29.07 -10.98 -4.30
CA TYR A 565 -28.25 -11.16 -3.10
C TYR A 565 -27.27 -10.00 -2.90
N TYR A 566 -26.54 -9.62 -3.96
CA TYR A 566 -25.66 -8.44 -3.92
C TYR A 566 -26.47 -7.17 -3.67
N ALA A 567 -27.59 -6.95 -4.35
CA ALA A 567 -28.43 -5.76 -4.18
C ALA A 567 -28.89 -5.59 -2.73
N ILE A 568 -29.36 -6.66 -2.08
CA ILE A 568 -29.77 -6.62 -0.66
C ILE A 568 -28.58 -6.26 0.24
N ARG A 569 -27.38 -6.79 -0.04
CA ARG A 569 -26.17 -6.45 0.73
C ARG A 569 -25.73 -5.01 0.52
N MET A 570 -25.81 -4.50 -0.70
CA MET A 570 -25.49 -3.10 -1.02
C MET A 570 -26.38 -2.14 -0.22
N ILE A 571 -27.70 -2.39 -0.22
CA ILE A 571 -28.67 -1.58 0.52
C ILE A 571 -28.43 -1.67 2.03
N ALA A 572 -28.19 -2.88 2.56
CA ALA A 572 -28.00 -3.08 4.00
C ALA A 572 -26.72 -2.44 4.55
N LEU A 573 -25.68 -2.34 3.72
CA LEU A 573 -24.35 -1.85 4.11
C LEU A 573 -24.05 -0.44 3.58
N ASP A 574 -24.99 0.17 2.85
CA ASP A 574 -24.77 1.44 2.13
C ASP A 574 -23.46 1.46 1.32
N SER A 575 -23.20 0.35 0.61
CA SER A 575 -21.93 0.10 -0.06
C SER A 575 -22.15 -0.32 -1.51
N PRO A 576 -21.47 0.28 -2.49
CA PRO A 576 -21.64 -0.10 -3.89
C PRO A 576 -21.00 -1.47 -4.17
N VAL A 577 -21.31 -2.00 -5.35
CA VAL A 577 -20.58 -3.12 -5.96
C VAL A 577 -20.07 -2.69 -7.32
N SER A 578 -18.93 -3.24 -7.73
CA SER A 578 -18.41 -3.10 -9.08
C SER A 578 -18.42 -4.45 -9.77
N LEU A 579 -18.66 -4.46 -11.08
CA LEU A 579 -18.68 -5.69 -11.87
C LEU A 579 -17.35 -5.89 -12.56
N GLU A 580 -16.89 -7.13 -12.63
CA GLU A 580 -15.75 -7.51 -13.47
C GLU A 580 -16.15 -8.60 -14.46
N THR A 581 -15.88 -8.36 -15.75
CA THR A 581 -16.26 -9.28 -16.84
C THR A 581 -15.56 -8.90 -18.15
N THR A 582 -15.95 -9.57 -19.24
CA THR A 582 -15.56 -9.19 -20.60
C THR A 582 -16.78 -8.83 -21.44
N MET A 583 -16.60 -7.97 -22.43
CA MET A 583 -17.60 -7.66 -23.45
C MET A 583 -18.11 -8.91 -24.17
N ALA A 584 -17.25 -9.93 -24.29
CA ALA A 584 -17.62 -11.20 -24.89
C ALA A 584 -18.54 -12.04 -23.98
N ALA A 585 -18.27 -12.08 -22.67
CA ALA A 585 -19.13 -12.77 -21.69
C ALA A 585 -20.51 -12.09 -21.59
N LEU A 586 -20.55 -10.76 -21.49
CA LEU A 586 -21.80 -9.98 -21.49
C LEU A 586 -22.66 -10.26 -22.73
N LYS A 587 -22.06 -10.41 -23.90
CA LYS A 587 -22.80 -10.73 -25.14
C LYS A 587 -23.29 -12.18 -25.21
N ARG A 588 -22.52 -13.12 -24.67
CA ARG A 588 -22.90 -14.55 -24.67
C ARG A 588 -23.93 -14.88 -23.61
N HIS A 589 -23.93 -14.15 -22.51
CA HIS A 589 -24.90 -14.34 -21.45
C HIS A 589 -26.30 -13.90 -21.91
N GLY A 590 -27.20 -14.86 -22.09
CA GLY A 590 -28.53 -14.63 -22.65
C GLY A 590 -29.51 -13.82 -21.78
N ARG A 591 -29.03 -13.23 -20.67
CA ARG A 591 -29.84 -12.48 -19.69
C ARG A 591 -29.15 -11.19 -19.22
N THR A 592 -28.07 -10.75 -19.87
CA THR A 592 -27.28 -9.59 -19.42
C THR A 592 -28.13 -8.35 -19.17
N ASP A 593 -28.98 -7.98 -20.12
CA ASP A 593 -29.82 -6.80 -20.00
C ASP A 593 -30.76 -6.89 -18.79
N GLU A 594 -31.41 -8.05 -18.58
CA GLU A 594 -32.27 -8.30 -17.42
C GLU A 594 -31.51 -8.18 -16.09
N LEU A 595 -30.33 -8.80 -15.99
CA LEU A 595 -29.55 -8.82 -14.75
C LEU A 595 -28.96 -7.45 -14.41
N LEU A 596 -28.52 -6.69 -15.41
CA LEU A 596 -28.02 -5.33 -15.20
C LEU A 596 -29.16 -4.38 -14.84
N GLU A 597 -30.31 -4.46 -15.51
CA GLU A 597 -31.50 -3.68 -15.12
C GLU A 597 -31.97 -4.01 -13.69
N LEU A 598 -31.88 -5.28 -13.29
CA LEU A 598 -32.22 -5.70 -11.92
C LEU A 598 -31.25 -5.10 -10.89
N LEU A 599 -29.96 -5.05 -11.20
CA LEU A 599 -28.95 -4.44 -10.34
C LEU A 599 -29.11 -2.91 -10.24
N GLY A 600 -29.50 -2.26 -11.34
CA GLY A 600 -29.61 -0.80 -11.41
C GLY A 600 -30.87 -0.20 -10.77
N ARG A 601 -31.84 -1.05 -10.38
CA ARG A 601 -33.06 -0.65 -9.65
C ARG A 601 -32.80 -0.53 -8.16
#